data_AF-A0A931RAX4-F1
#
_entry.id   AF-A0A931RAX4-F1
#
_cell.length_a   1.000
_cell.length_b   1.000
_cell.length_c   1.000
_cell.angle_alpha   90.00
_cell.angle_beta   90.00
_cell.angle_gamma   90.00
#
_symmetry.space_group_name_H-M   'P 1'
#
loop_
_entity.id
_entity.type
_entity.pdbx_description
1 polymer ?
#
loop_
_entity_poly.entity_id
_entity_poly.type
_entity_poly.pdbx_seq_one_letter_code
_entity_poly.pdbx_strand_id
1 'polypeptide(L)'
;MILLTTTKTETEVPHIEIQAWGKELPRSELPREVIEPYLSDFYEACFVLVDSPRASAALSRHCLQALLRDKANVKPGDLSNEIDQVLTSKALPPELASSLAATRDVGNFAASPVKNSHPGLIAAVEPGEAEYLLDVLEALFDFYLVRPARLKEKPHAREEDAVARDAPSQIRARLMKRIVTYLSAASRD
;
A
#
# COMPACT_ATOMS: atom_id res chain seq x y z
N MET A 1 -27.64 10.71 -8.25
CA MET A 1 -28.17 11.86 -9.02
C MET A 1 -28.49 12.97 -8.03
N ILE A 2 -27.57 13.93 -7.86
CA ILE A 2 -27.81 15.10 -7.00
C ILE A 2 -28.02 16.28 -7.96
N LEU A 3 -29.27 16.70 -8.13
CA LEU A 3 -29.63 17.90 -8.87
C LEU A 3 -29.55 19.09 -7.90
N LEU A 4 -28.55 19.95 -8.08
CA LEU A 4 -28.50 21.27 -7.45
C LEU A 4 -29.01 22.27 -8.49
N THR A 5 -30.25 22.75 -8.34
CA THR A 5 -30.80 23.81 -9.18
C THR A 5 -30.62 25.16 -8.47
N THR A 6 -29.71 25.99 -8.99
CA THR A 6 -29.60 27.39 -8.55
C THR A 6 -30.30 28.29 -9.57
N THR A 7 -31.11 29.21 -9.08
CA THR A 7 -31.89 30.14 -9.91
C THR A 7 -31.02 31.32 -10.36
N LYS A 8 -30.55 31.24 -11.60
CA LYS A 8 -30.43 32.32 -12.61
C LYS A 8 -30.03 33.72 -12.14
N THR A 9 -28.81 34.14 -12.47
CA THR A 9 -28.46 35.41 -13.17
C THR A 9 -26.94 35.48 -13.35
N GLU A 10 -26.48 36.00 -14.51
CA GLU A 10 -25.11 36.40 -14.90
C GLU A 10 -24.29 35.44 -15.78
N THR A 11 -24.02 35.96 -17.00
CA THR A 11 -22.93 35.66 -17.95
C THR A 11 -22.81 34.23 -18.50
N GLU A 12 -22.84 34.09 -19.84
CA GLU A 12 -22.57 32.85 -20.58
C GLU A 12 -21.14 32.35 -20.34
N VAL A 13 -20.89 31.75 -19.18
CA VAL A 13 -19.77 30.85 -18.97
C VAL A 13 -20.18 29.54 -19.66
N PRO A 14 -19.39 28.97 -20.59
CA PRO A 14 -19.74 27.69 -21.18
C PRO A 14 -19.91 26.67 -20.06
N HIS A 15 -21.15 26.24 -19.85
CA HIS A 15 -21.47 25.19 -18.89
C HIS A 15 -20.90 23.89 -19.45
N ILE A 16 -19.66 23.57 -19.06
CA ILE A 16 -19.13 22.23 -19.24
C ILE A 16 -19.92 21.37 -18.24
N GLU A 17 -20.84 20.56 -18.76
CA GLU A 17 -21.40 19.46 -17.99
C GLU A 17 -20.26 18.48 -17.70
N ILE A 18 -19.67 18.62 -16.51
CA ILE A 18 -18.68 17.68 -16.02
C ILE A 18 -19.46 16.45 -15.59
N GLN A 19 -19.46 15.43 -16.45
CA GLN A 19 -19.90 14.10 -16.06
C GLN A 19 -18.85 13.52 -15.11
N ALA A 20 -19.01 13.78 -13.82
CA ALA A 20 -18.19 13.19 -12.78
C ALA A 20 -18.64 11.75 -12.56
N TRP A 21 -17.94 10.78 -13.15
CA TRP A 21 -18.04 9.41 -12.68
C TRP A 21 -17.43 9.35 -11.28
N GLY A 22 -18.22 8.92 -10.31
CA GLY A 22 -17.68 8.57 -9.00
C GLY A 22 -16.65 7.47 -9.22
N LYS A 23 -15.36 7.79 -9.08
CA LYS A 23 -14.33 6.78 -9.16
C LYS A 23 -14.41 5.97 -7.87
N GLU A 24 -14.98 4.77 -7.96
CA GLU A 24 -14.99 3.85 -6.84
C GLU A 24 -13.55 3.53 -6.43
N LEU A 25 -13.32 3.38 -5.13
CA LEU A 25 -12.03 2.87 -4.68
C LEU A 25 -11.87 1.44 -5.24
N PRO A 26 -10.76 1.14 -5.94
CA PRO A 26 -10.53 -0.21 -6.45
C PRO A 26 -10.20 -1.20 -5.33
N ARG A 27 -10.03 -0.74 -4.09
CA ARG A 27 -9.64 -1.52 -2.92
C ARG A 27 -10.50 -1.20 -1.70
N SER A 28 -10.44 -2.08 -0.69
CA SER A 28 -11.11 -1.84 0.60
C SER A 28 -10.61 -0.56 1.25
N GLU A 29 -11.50 0.11 1.97
CA GLU A 29 -11.12 1.18 2.88
C GLU A 29 -10.12 0.67 3.93
N LEU A 30 -9.12 1.51 4.22
CA LEU A 30 -8.14 1.24 5.26
C LEU A 30 -8.75 1.41 6.65
N PRO A 31 -8.23 0.68 7.66
CA PRO A 31 -8.58 0.92 9.06
C PRO A 31 -8.22 2.35 9.50
N ARG A 32 -8.97 2.88 10.49
CA ARG A 32 -8.82 4.27 10.98
C ARG A 32 -7.48 4.56 11.66
N GLU A 33 -6.76 3.51 12.02
CA GLU A 33 -5.45 3.54 12.64
C GLU A 33 -4.34 3.94 11.67
N VAL A 34 -4.59 3.86 10.35
CA VAL A 34 -3.69 4.38 9.33
C VAL A 34 -3.94 5.88 9.18
N ILE A 35 -2.93 6.68 9.53
CA ILE A 35 -2.99 8.14 9.54
C ILE A 35 -1.98 8.73 8.55
N GLU A 36 -2.03 10.05 8.37
CA GLU A 36 -1.09 10.76 7.50
C GLU A 36 0.37 10.63 7.95
N PRO A 37 1.33 10.59 7.00
CA PRO A 37 1.16 10.78 5.55
C PRO A 37 0.84 9.51 4.74
N TYR A 38 0.71 8.35 5.37
CA TYR A 38 0.57 7.08 4.63
C TYR A 38 -0.79 6.93 3.95
N LEU A 39 -1.82 7.57 4.52
CA LEU A 39 -3.19 7.46 4.06
C LEU A 39 -3.36 8.16 2.70
N SER A 40 -2.84 9.38 2.56
CA SER A 40 -2.88 10.11 1.29
C SER A 40 -2.16 9.33 0.18
N ASP A 41 -0.91 8.93 0.42
CA ASP A 41 -0.09 8.24 -0.59
C ASP A 41 -0.73 6.92 -1.03
N PHE A 42 -1.28 6.16 -0.08
CA PHE A 42 -1.90 4.88 -0.38
C PHE A 42 -3.19 5.03 -1.19
N TYR A 43 -4.07 5.96 -0.81
CA TYR A 43 -5.31 6.16 -1.53
C TYR A 43 -5.06 6.76 -2.92
N GLU A 44 -4.15 7.72 -3.03
CA GLU A 44 -3.72 8.23 -4.33
C GLU A 44 -3.18 7.09 -5.20
N ALA A 45 -2.30 6.25 -4.67
CA ALA A 45 -1.77 5.08 -5.37
C ALA A 45 -2.87 4.11 -5.82
N CYS A 46 -3.88 3.87 -4.99
CA CYS A 46 -5.04 3.06 -5.34
C CYS A 46 -5.83 3.68 -6.49
N PHE A 47 -6.12 4.98 -6.43
CA PHE A 47 -6.87 5.66 -7.47
C PHE A 47 -6.12 5.64 -8.80
N VAL A 48 -4.82 5.94 -8.81
CA VAL A 48 -4.06 6.01 -10.07
C VAL A 48 -3.67 4.63 -10.62
N LEU A 49 -3.93 3.52 -9.91
CA LEU A 49 -3.56 2.18 -10.33
C LEU A 49 -4.03 1.82 -11.74
N VAL A 50 -5.31 2.08 -12.04
CA VAL A 50 -5.94 1.74 -13.33
C VAL A 50 -5.44 2.67 -14.45
N ASP A 51 -5.20 3.94 -14.14
CA ASP A 51 -4.82 4.93 -15.16
C ASP A 51 -3.32 4.90 -15.46
N SER A 52 -2.50 4.68 -14.43
CA SER A 52 -1.04 4.68 -14.51
C SER A 52 -0.45 3.77 -13.42
N PRO A 53 -0.21 2.49 -13.74
CA PRO A 53 0.50 1.57 -12.84
C PRO A 53 1.88 2.10 -12.44
N ARG A 54 2.54 2.86 -13.32
CA ARG A 54 3.85 3.48 -13.05
C ARG A 54 3.77 4.52 -11.93
N ALA A 55 2.74 5.37 -11.95
CA ALA A 55 2.52 6.36 -10.91
C ALA A 55 2.10 5.70 -9.59
N SER A 56 1.22 4.70 -9.65
CA SER A 56 0.79 3.92 -8.49
C SER A 56 1.98 3.26 -7.79
N ALA A 57 2.89 2.64 -8.56
CA ALA A 57 4.10 2.05 -8.01
C ALA A 57 5.03 3.10 -7.39
N ALA A 58 5.17 4.29 -7.99
CA ALA A 58 6.00 5.36 -7.44
C ALA A 58 5.49 5.86 -6.08
N LEU A 59 4.18 6.11 -5.98
CA LEU A 59 3.52 6.47 -4.72
C LEU A 59 3.63 5.35 -3.69
N SER A 60 3.47 4.10 -4.11
CA SER A 60 3.58 2.94 -3.22
C SER A 60 5.00 2.78 -2.68
N ARG A 61 6.04 2.93 -3.51
CA ARG A 61 7.43 2.87 -3.04
C ARG A 61 7.78 4.05 -2.12
N HIS A 62 7.27 5.24 -2.41
CA HIS A 62 7.42 6.41 -1.54
C HIS A 62 6.80 6.15 -0.15
N CYS A 63 5.55 5.70 -0.12
CA CYS A 63 4.85 5.35 1.10
C CYS A 63 5.56 4.24 1.88
N LEU A 64 6.08 3.22 1.18
CA LEU A 64 6.83 2.12 1.78
C LEU A 64 8.08 2.66 2.48
N GLN A 65 8.85 3.50 1.80
CA GLN A 65 10.06 4.09 2.37
C GLN A 65 9.76 4.91 3.63
N ALA A 66 8.73 5.75 3.59
CA ALA A 66 8.29 6.53 4.74
C ALA A 66 7.91 5.62 5.92
N LEU A 67 7.12 4.58 5.68
CA LEU A 67 6.69 3.63 6.71
C LEU A 67 7.87 2.90 7.37
N LEU A 68 8.84 2.43 6.58
CA LEU A 68 10.01 1.71 7.11
C LEU A 68 10.87 2.63 7.98
N ARG A 69 11.10 3.88 7.55
CA ARG A 69 11.85 4.86 8.34
C ARG A 69 11.17 5.18 9.65
N ASP A 70 9.87 5.40 9.64
CA ASP A 70 9.13 5.82 10.82
C ASP A 70 8.86 4.69 11.82
N LYS A 71 8.59 3.47 11.34
CA LYS A 71 8.17 2.34 12.21
C LYS A 71 9.24 1.30 12.45
N ALA A 72 10.11 1.06 11.48
CA ALA A 72 11.21 0.09 11.61
C ALA A 72 12.54 0.77 11.99
N ASN A 73 12.58 2.10 12.08
CA ASN A 73 13.75 2.89 12.50
C ASN A 73 15.01 2.54 11.70
N VAL A 74 14.84 2.34 10.39
CA VAL A 74 15.95 2.03 9.46
C VAL A 74 16.80 3.27 9.19
N LYS A 75 18.08 3.05 8.86
CA LYS A 75 18.96 4.13 8.43
C LYS A 75 18.56 4.58 7.02
N PRO A 76 18.33 5.88 6.79
CA PRO A 76 17.98 6.40 5.48
C PRO A 76 19.05 6.07 4.43
N GLY A 77 18.60 5.63 3.26
CA GLY A 77 19.44 5.34 2.10
C GLY A 77 18.59 4.92 0.91
N ASP A 78 19.12 3.98 0.12
CA ASP A 78 18.36 3.32 -0.93
C ASP A 78 17.28 2.40 -0.35
N LEU A 79 16.13 2.31 -1.03
CA LEU A 79 14.99 1.51 -0.57
C LEU A 79 15.34 0.02 -0.36
N SER A 80 16.17 -0.56 -1.24
CA SER A 80 16.64 -1.94 -1.10
C SER A 80 17.38 -2.17 0.22
N ASN A 81 18.28 -1.24 0.56
CA ASN A 81 19.11 -1.30 1.76
C ASN A 81 18.28 -1.08 3.02
N GLU A 82 17.25 -0.23 2.95
CA GLU A 82 16.29 -0.05 4.02
C GLU A 82 15.47 -1.32 4.27
N ILE A 83 15.01 -1.98 3.21
CA ILE A 83 14.36 -3.29 3.33
C ILE A 83 15.31 -4.31 3.97
N ASP A 84 16.62 -4.27 3.65
CA ASP A 84 17.59 -5.26 4.15
C ASP A 84 17.75 -5.15 5.65
N GLN A 85 17.76 -3.92 6.15
CA GLN A 85 17.82 -3.65 7.58
C GLN A 85 16.60 -4.23 8.30
N VAL A 86 15.40 -4.10 7.72
CA VAL A 86 14.18 -4.68 8.31
C VAL A 86 14.23 -6.20 8.30
N LEU A 87 14.63 -6.82 7.21
CA LEU A 87 14.76 -8.29 7.14
C LEU A 87 15.80 -8.82 8.14
N THR A 88 16.92 -8.10 8.31
CA THR A 88 17.98 -8.45 9.27
C THR A 88 17.50 -8.33 10.71
N SER A 89 16.64 -7.36 11.01
CA SER A 89 16.09 -7.17 12.36
C SER A 89 15.21 -8.33 12.85
N LYS A 90 14.71 -9.18 11.94
CA LYS A 90 13.75 -10.28 12.22
C LYS A 90 12.52 -9.83 13.01
N ALA A 91 12.15 -8.55 12.94
CA ALA A 91 10.97 -8.01 13.61
C ALA A 91 9.65 -8.46 12.96
N LEU A 92 9.69 -8.85 11.68
CA LEU A 92 8.51 -9.23 10.89
C LEU A 92 8.26 -10.74 10.94
N PRO A 93 6.98 -11.18 10.92
CA PRO A 93 6.61 -12.57 10.67
C PRO A 93 7.21 -13.08 9.34
N PRO A 94 7.55 -14.38 9.24
CA PRO A 94 8.30 -14.93 8.10
C PRO A 94 7.58 -14.73 6.75
N GLU A 95 6.25 -14.83 6.73
CA GLU A 95 5.45 -14.61 5.52
C GLU A 95 5.54 -13.17 5.01
N LEU A 96 5.48 -12.20 5.92
CA LEU A 96 5.55 -10.79 5.60
C LEU A 96 6.97 -10.37 5.23
N ALA A 97 7.98 -10.94 5.90
CA ALA A 97 9.38 -10.76 5.55
C ALA A 97 9.67 -11.29 4.14
N SER A 98 9.14 -12.47 3.77
CA SER A 98 9.27 -13.02 2.41
C SER A 98 8.61 -12.12 1.36
N SER A 99 7.40 -11.65 1.65
CA SER A 99 6.68 -10.73 0.75
C SER A 99 7.44 -9.42 0.58
N LEU A 100 7.97 -8.86 1.67
CA LEU A 100 8.76 -7.65 1.62
C LEU A 100 10.09 -7.85 0.87
N ALA A 101 10.76 -9.00 1.02
CA ALA A 101 11.97 -9.31 0.27
C ALA A 101 11.70 -9.37 -1.24
N ALA A 102 10.60 -10.03 -1.64
CA ALA A 102 10.20 -10.17 -3.04
C ALA A 102 9.84 -8.82 -3.71
N THR A 103 9.54 -7.76 -2.95
CA THR A 103 9.32 -6.42 -3.55
C THR A 103 10.53 -5.91 -4.33
N ARG A 104 11.74 -6.35 -4.00
CA ARG A 104 12.97 -5.93 -4.71
C ARG A 104 13.09 -6.56 -6.08
N ASP A 105 12.75 -7.85 -6.14
CA ASP A 105 12.79 -8.64 -7.35
C ASP A 105 11.67 -8.17 -8.29
N VAL A 106 10.45 -8.03 -7.76
CA VAL A 106 9.28 -7.52 -8.50
C VAL A 106 9.49 -6.07 -8.95
N GLY A 107 10.09 -5.22 -8.10
CA GLY A 107 10.42 -3.84 -8.45
C GLY A 107 11.60 -3.70 -9.41
N ASN A 108 12.34 -4.79 -9.64
CA ASN A 108 13.56 -4.86 -10.45
C ASN A 108 14.53 -3.70 -10.15
N PHE A 109 14.82 -3.47 -8.87
CA PHE A 109 15.65 -2.34 -8.42
C PHE A 109 17.09 -2.41 -8.95
N ALA A 110 17.58 -3.61 -9.25
CA ALA A 110 18.89 -3.81 -9.86
C ALA A 110 18.99 -3.23 -11.28
N ALA A 111 17.95 -3.39 -12.11
CA ALA A 111 17.94 -2.85 -13.47
C ALA A 111 17.49 -1.37 -13.53
N SER A 112 16.87 -0.86 -12.47
CA SER A 112 16.37 0.51 -12.39
C SER A 112 16.82 1.22 -11.10
N PRO A 113 18.08 1.71 -11.03
CA PRO A 113 18.63 2.37 -9.84
C PRO A 113 17.80 3.58 -9.37
N VAL A 114 17.14 4.27 -10.31
CA VAL A 114 16.29 5.41 -10.01
C VAL A 114 15.13 5.05 -9.07
N LYS A 115 14.52 3.85 -9.23
CA LYS A 115 13.46 3.38 -8.32
C LYS A 115 13.97 3.17 -6.90
N ASN A 116 15.25 2.87 -6.77
CA ASN A 116 15.89 2.53 -5.50
C ASN A 116 16.29 3.78 -4.71
N SER A 117 16.94 4.73 -5.38
CA SER A 117 17.44 5.95 -4.75
C SER A 117 16.39 7.06 -4.66
N HIS A 118 15.43 7.09 -5.60
CA HIS A 118 14.35 8.08 -5.65
C HIS A 118 12.99 7.39 -5.86
N PRO A 119 12.41 6.78 -4.82
CA PRO A 119 11.27 5.87 -4.97
C PRO A 119 10.01 6.54 -5.55
N GLY A 120 9.81 7.83 -5.25
CA GLY A 120 8.70 8.65 -5.74
C GLY A 120 8.80 9.10 -7.20
N LEU A 121 9.90 8.80 -7.91
CA LEU A 121 9.98 9.09 -9.35
C LEU A 121 9.23 8.03 -10.17
N ILE A 122 8.53 8.50 -11.21
CA ILE A 122 7.77 7.64 -12.12
C ILE A 122 8.72 6.95 -13.10
N ALA A 123 9.08 5.70 -12.79
CA ALA A 123 9.91 4.84 -13.64
C ALA A 123 9.07 3.82 -14.42
N ALA A 124 9.70 3.10 -15.36
CA ALA A 124 9.07 1.95 -16.02
C ALA A 124 8.87 0.82 -15.00
N VAL A 125 7.72 0.14 -15.02
CA VAL A 125 7.35 -0.89 -14.03
C VAL A 125 6.97 -2.17 -14.72
N GLU A 126 7.21 -3.30 -14.04
CA GLU A 126 6.77 -4.60 -14.53
C GLU A 126 5.25 -4.76 -14.36
N PRO A 127 4.58 -5.55 -15.21
CA PRO A 127 3.17 -5.86 -15.05
C PRO A 127 2.91 -6.49 -13.67
N GLY A 128 1.97 -5.92 -12.91
CA GLY A 128 1.65 -6.39 -11.56
C GLY A 128 2.52 -5.83 -10.44
N GLU A 129 3.59 -5.06 -10.73
CA GLU A 129 4.45 -4.45 -9.71
C GLU A 129 3.67 -3.54 -8.77
N ALA A 130 2.80 -2.69 -9.34
CA ALA A 130 2.02 -1.71 -8.57
C ALA A 130 1.03 -2.39 -7.63
N GLU A 131 0.31 -3.41 -8.13
CA GLU A 131 -0.64 -4.18 -7.34
C GLU A 131 0.04 -4.92 -6.19
N TYR A 132 1.22 -5.47 -6.46
CA TYR A 132 2.04 -6.17 -5.48
C TYR A 132 2.51 -5.24 -4.37
N LEU A 133 3.02 -4.04 -4.72
CA LEU A 133 3.46 -3.06 -3.73
C LEU A 133 2.32 -2.61 -2.82
N LEU A 134 1.14 -2.36 -3.37
CA LEU A 134 -0.05 -2.04 -2.59
C LEU A 134 -0.46 -3.19 -1.66
N ASP A 135 -0.40 -4.43 -2.13
CA ASP A 135 -0.69 -5.63 -1.32
C ASP A 135 0.28 -5.76 -0.13
N VAL A 136 1.57 -5.50 -0.35
CA VAL A 136 2.59 -5.50 0.71
C VAL A 136 2.37 -4.35 1.70
N LEU A 137 2.05 -3.14 1.21
CA LEU A 137 1.75 -1.99 2.05
C LEU A 137 0.57 -2.24 3.00
N GLU A 138 -0.54 -2.77 2.49
CA GLU A 138 -1.71 -3.10 3.32
C GLU A 138 -1.34 -4.04 4.47
N ALA A 139 -0.50 -5.05 4.20
CA ALA A 139 -0.07 -5.99 5.23
C ALA A 139 0.93 -5.38 6.23
N LEU A 140 1.78 -4.45 5.79
CA LEU A 140 2.65 -3.70 6.69
C LEU A 140 1.87 -2.74 7.58
N PHE A 141 0.82 -2.10 7.06
CA PHE A 141 -0.08 -1.26 7.86
C PHE A 141 -0.80 -2.09 8.94
N ASP A 142 -1.28 -3.29 8.60
CA ASP A 142 -1.85 -4.21 9.58
C ASP A 142 -0.85 -4.49 10.71
N PHE A 143 0.39 -4.80 10.37
CA PHE A 143 1.42 -5.16 11.34
C PHE A 143 1.89 -3.98 12.20
N TYR A 144 2.25 -2.84 11.59
CA TYR A 144 2.88 -1.72 12.29
C TYR A 144 1.89 -0.73 12.92
N LEU A 145 0.66 -0.64 12.42
CA LEU A 145 -0.30 0.39 12.83
C LEU A 145 -1.50 -0.24 13.54
N VAL A 146 -2.17 -1.18 12.89
CA VAL A 146 -3.47 -1.71 13.34
C VAL A 146 -3.31 -2.64 14.54
N ARG A 147 -2.43 -3.65 14.46
CA ARG A 147 -2.18 -4.58 15.56
C ARG A 147 -1.75 -3.89 16.87
N PRO A 148 -0.72 -3.02 16.88
CA PRO A 148 -0.31 -2.37 18.12
C PRO A 148 -1.38 -1.42 18.68
N ALA A 149 -2.18 -0.77 17.82
CA ALA A 149 -3.31 0.03 18.28
C ALA A 149 -4.37 -0.83 18.98
N ARG A 150 -4.78 -1.95 18.37
CA ARG A 150 -5.75 -2.89 18.97
C ARG A 150 -5.27 -3.51 20.29
N LEU A 151 -3.96 -3.78 20.40
CA LEU A 151 -3.37 -4.28 21.64
C LEU A 151 -3.45 -3.25 22.78
N LYS A 152 -3.31 -1.96 22.48
CA LYS A 152 -3.44 -0.88 23.47
C LYS A 152 -4.87 -0.68 23.95
N GLU A 153 -5.86 -0.89 23.09
CA GLU A 153 -7.28 -0.73 23.43
C GLU A 153 -7.84 -1.88 24.28
N LYS A 154 -7.23 -3.09 24.23
CA LYS A 154 -7.69 -4.27 24.96
C LYS A 154 -6.62 -4.89 25.86
N PRO A 155 -6.17 -4.20 26.93
CA PRO A 155 -5.12 -4.70 27.82
C PRO A 155 -5.51 -5.92 28.69
N HIS A 156 -6.79 -6.31 28.76
CA HIS A 156 -7.30 -7.33 29.70
C HIS A 156 -8.14 -8.47 29.10
N ALA A 157 -8.12 -8.66 27.78
CA ALA A 157 -8.83 -9.79 27.18
C ALA A 157 -7.97 -11.08 27.30
N ARG A 158 -8.60 -12.22 27.61
CA ARG A 158 -7.95 -13.48 28.02
C ARG A 158 -7.00 -14.03 26.94
N GLU A 159 -6.07 -14.92 27.30
CA GLU A 159 -5.12 -15.55 26.36
C GLU A 159 -5.81 -16.29 25.20
N GLU A 160 -7.04 -16.76 25.43
CA GLU A 160 -7.91 -17.38 24.41
C GLU A 160 -8.27 -16.40 23.27
N ASP A 161 -8.40 -15.11 23.58
CA ASP A 161 -8.57 -14.05 22.59
C ASP A 161 -7.27 -13.72 21.86
N ALA A 162 -6.09 -14.09 22.38
CA ALA A 162 -4.80 -13.84 21.71
C ALA A 162 -4.64 -14.69 20.44
N VAL A 163 -5.19 -15.91 20.44
CA VAL A 163 -5.23 -16.78 19.25
C VAL A 163 -6.19 -16.20 18.19
N ALA A 164 -7.29 -15.58 18.62
CA ALA A 164 -8.19 -14.82 17.73
C ALA A 164 -7.63 -13.46 17.28
N ARG A 165 -6.71 -12.84 18.06
CA ARG A 165 -5.98 -11.61 17.70
C ARG A 165 -4.92 -11.85 16.63
N ASP A 166 -4.34 -13.04 16.59
CA ASP A 166 -3.35 -13.42 15.59
C ASP A 166 -3.98 -14.07 14.34
N ALA A 167 -5.31 -14.21 14.33
CA ALA A 167 -6.07 -14.54 13.14
C ALA A 167 -5.74 -13.52 12.03
N PRO A 168 -5.48 -13.98 10.80
CA PRO A 168 -5.17 -13.08 9.70
C PRO A 168 -6.33 -12.10 9.56
N SER A 169 -6.05 -10.80 9.71
CA SER A 169 -7.02 -9.78 9.35
C SER A 169 -7.49 -10.02 7.92
N GLN A 170 -8.69 -9.57 7.55
CA GLN A 170 -9.20 -9.76 6.19
C GLN A 170 -8.17 -9.30 5.13
N ILE A 171 -7.35 -8.32 5.47
CA ILE A 171 -6.22 -7.83 4.69
C ILE A 171 -5.16 -8.93 4.47
N ARG A 172 -4.66 -9.56 5.54
CA ARG A 172 -3.68 -10.65 5.45
C ARG A 172 -4.24 -11.88 4.73
N ALA A 173 -5.51 -12.20 4.91
CA ALA A 173 -6.17 -13.29 4.18
C ALA A 173 -6.29 -12.99 2.67
N ARG A 174 -6.60 -11.75 2.29
CA ARG A 174 -6.60 -11.29 0.89
C ARG A 174 -5.20 -11.32 0.29
N LEU A 175 -4.19 -10.84 1.03
CA LEU A 175 -2.79 -10.90 0.62
C LEU A 175 -2.40 -12.35 0.32
N MET A 176 -2.67 -13.29 1.23
CA MET A 176 -2.34 -14.71 1.04
C MET A 176 -2.97 -15.29 -0.23
N LYS A 177 -4.25 -14.97 -0.51
CA LYS A 177 -4.93 -15.42 -1.72
C LYS A 177 -4.30 -14.84 -3.00
N ARG A 178 -3.84 -13.58 -2.96
CA ARG A 178 -3.20 -12.90 -4.10
C ARG A 178 -1.75 -13.35 -4.30
N ILE A 179 -0.96 -13.54 -3.24
CA ILE A 179 0.42 -14.07 -3.33
C ILE A 179 0.45 -15.41 -4.05
N VAL A 180 -0.46 -16.34 -3.71
CA VAL A 180 -0.58 -17.62 -4.41
C VAL A 180 -0.88 -17.42 -5.91
N THR A 181 -1.67 -16.40 -6.24
CA THR A 181 -1.99 -16.04 -7.63
C THR A 181 -0.77 -15.48 -8.37
N TYR A 182 0.00 -14.56 -7.76
CA TYR A 182 1.21 -14.00 -8.38
C TYR A 182 2.30 -15.05 -8.58
N LEU A 183 2.53 -15.93 -7.59
CA LEU A 183 3.51 -17.02 -7.70
C LEU A 183 3.10 -18.08 -8.73
N SER A 184 1.79 -18.39 -8.83
CA SER A 184 1.28 -19.29 -9.86
C SER A 184 1.33 -18.68 -11.27
N ALA A 185 1.28 -17.36 -11.41
CA ALA A 185 1.42 -16.68 -12.69
C ALA A 185 2.89 -16.65 -13.14
N ALA A 186 3.82 -16.38 -12.22
CA ALA A 186 5.26 -16.36 -12.50
C ALA A 186 5.87 -17.74 -12.85
N SER A 187 5.19 -18.84 -12.53
CA SER A 187 5.63 -20.22 -12.84
C SER A 187 5.10 -20.78 -14.17
N ARG A 188 4.31 -20.01 -14.93
CA ARG A 188 3.67 -20.48 -16.18
C ARG A 188 4.37 -20.04 -17.48
N ASP A 189 5.52 -19.37 -17.37
CA ASP A 189 6.39 -19.03 -18.50
C ASP A 189 7.67 -19.90 -18.49
#